data_AF-A0A182E2Z9-F1
#
_entry.id   AF-A0A182E2Z9-F1
#
_cell.length_a   1.000
_cell.length_b   1.000
_cell.length_c   1.000
_cell.angle_alpha   90.00
_cell.angle_beta   90.00
_cell.angle_gamma   90.00
#
_symmetry.space_group_name_H-M   'P 1'
#
loop_
_entity.id
_entity.type
_entity.pdbx_description
1 polymer ?
#
loop_
_entity_poly.entity_id
_entity_poly.type
_entity_poly.pdbx_seq_one_letter_code
_entity_poly.pdbx_strand_id
1 'polypeptide(L)'
;MKCASRWIGAEREECLEKFCSQKIEICSLQRAIEATEKCTINDLKKLSRRIVLESKVKGHKEIEDGDIQQALKEFRPNAVPFEQVKPVNLLKLQWDDVGALKNVKQILTEVFIWPTKYPLLYRNISVRPGRGVLLHGPSGCGKTLICRTLAALWDFNVISIKGPELLSKFVGESEENVRKIFERARATSPCLIFFDEFDSLGPKRGESDTGVTDRVVNQLLTELDGVEGLDDVYVIAATNRLDLIDGSLLRPGRFDYIVKCELPKMEERKSILEVLCRDMNLGNVDLEVIARATDGWTGADLKGLITNAQLIAHKRINGTFGDKDVDLNENIKYVLNQEDLLFAVKESQPSKNRSSSKSDRKLFISPGLFTTLA
;
A
#
# COMPACT_ATOMS: atom_id res chain seq x y z
N MET A 1 -19.91 10.73 7.57
CA MET A 1 -19.92 11.72 8.68
C MET A 1 -18.48 12.01 9.07
N LYS A 2 -18.24 13.22 9.60
CA LYS A 2 -16.99 13.98 9.61
C LYS A 2 -15.69 13.26 10.02
N CYS A 3 -14.62 13.77 9.43
CA CYS A 3 -13.19 13.50 9.61
C CYS A 3 -12.74 13.25 11.05
N ALA A 4 -11.61 12.56 11.17
CA ALA A 4 -10.80 12.37 12.37
C ALA A 4 -10.44 13.71 13.05
N SER A 5 -11.34 14.22 13.89
CA SER A 5 -11.02 15.10 15.02
C SER A 5 -10.80 14.22 16.24
N ARG A 6 -9.84 14.56 17.10
CA ARG A 6 -9.74 14.00 18.47
C ARG A 6 -11.11 14.12 19.13
N TRP A 7 -11.77 12.99 19.36
CA TRP A 7 -13.06 12.96 20.07
C TRP A 7 -12.83 13.46 21.50
N ILE A 8 -13.64 14.43 21.93
CA ILE A 8 -13.64 14.96 23.29
C ILE A 8 -14.26 13.88 24.20
N GLY A 9 -13.85 13.80 25.48
CA GLY A 9 -14.27 12.74 26.41
C GLY A 9 -15.78 12.47 26.43
N ALA A 10 -16.61 13.51 26.31
CA ALA A 10 -18.07 13.42 26.28
C ALA A 10 -18.64 12.64 25.07
N GLU A 11 -18.02 12.71 23.89
CA GLU A 11 -18.50 12.00 22.70
C GLU A 11 -18.20 10.48 22.78
N ARG A 12 -17.16 10.11 23.53
CA ARG A 12 -16.77 8.71 23.75
C ARG A 12 -17.64 8.01 24.78
N GLU A 13 -18.06 8.75 25.80
CA GLU A 13 -19.04 8.32 26.80
C GLU A 13 -20.34 7.87 26.13
N GLU A 14 -20.89 8.74 25.28
CA GLU A 14 -22.12 8.45 24.53
C GLU A 14 -21.97 7.22 23.61
N CYS A 15 -20.79 7.01 23.02
CA CYS A 15 -20.51 5.83 22.22
C CYS A 15 -20.47 4.54 23.05
N LEU A 16 -19.84 4.55 24.22
CA LEU A 16 -19.74 3.36 25.07
C LEU A 16 -21.10 2.95 25.63
N GLU A 17 -21.91 3.92 26.08
CA GLU A 17 -23.29 3.65 26.52
C GLU A 17 -24.14 3.07 25.38
N LYS A 18 -24.03 3.64 24.17
CA LYS A 18 -24.73 3.13 22.98
C LYS A 18 -24.30 1.70 22.61
N PHE A 19 -23.01 1.37 22.69
CA PHE A 19 -22.52 0.04 22.34
C PHE A 19 -22.82 -1.01 23.41
N CYS A 20 -22.80 -0.64 24.69
CA CYS A 20 -23.19 -1.52 25.79
C CYS A 20 -24.71 -1.67 25.93
N SER A 21 -25.51 -0.82 25.27
CA SER A 21 -26.99 -0.82 25.33
C SER A 21 -27.56 -0.67 26.75
N GLN A 22 -26.76 -0.15 27.68
CA GLN A 22 -27.09 0.08 29.08
C GLN A 22 -26.38 1.36 29.56
N LYS A 23 -26.98 2.07 30.50
CA LYS A 23 -26.34 3.20 31.18
C LYS A 23 -25.28 2.67 32.13
N ILE A 24 -24.06 3.17 32.00
CA ILE A 24 -22.94 2.80 32.86
C ILE A 24 -22.77 3.91 33.90
N GLU A 25 -22.35 3.59 35.12
CA GLU A 25 -22.08 4.63 36.12
C GLU A 25 -20.93 5.54 35.70
N ILE A 26 -21.08 6.85 35.98
CA ILE A 26 -20.18 7.93 35.54
C ILE A 26 -18.73 7.69 35.97
N CYS A 27 -18.50 7.18 37.19
CA CYS A 27 -17.17 6.89 37.71
C CYS A 27 -16.45 5.75 36.97
N SER A 28 -17.19 4.76 36.48
CA SER A 28 -16.63 3.62 35.75
C SER A 28 -16.36 3.97 34.28
N LEU A 29 -17.17 4.86 33.70
CA LEU A 29 -16.98 5.41 32.36
C LEU A 29 -15.72 6.27 32.26
N GLN A 30 -15.48 7.15 33.24
CA GLN A 30 -14.35 8.06 33.23
C GLN A 30 -13.01 7.30 33.20
N ARG A 31 -12.91 6.18 33.93
CA ARG A 31 -11.75 5.27 33.90
C ARG A 31 -11.58 4.56 32.56
N ALA A 32 -12.67 4.09 31.95
CA ALA A 32 -12.62 3.48 30.63
C ALA A 32 -12.20 4.49 29.56
N ILE A 33 -12.60 5.76 29.68
CA ILE A 33 -12.23 6.86 28.78
C ILE A 33 -10.74 7.22 28.93
N GLU A 34 -10.23 7.32 30.16
CA GLU A 34 -8.81 7.57 30.44
C GLU A 34 -7.91 6.43 29.89
N ALA A 35 -8.30 5.17 30.10
CA ALA A 35 -7.55 4.02 29.59
C ALA A 35 -7.57 3.91 28.05
N THR A 36 -8.57 4.51 27.40
CA THR A 36 -8.77 4.43 25.94
C THR A 36 -8.42 5.72 25.20
N GLU A 37 -7.69 6.65 25.82
CA GLU A 37 -7.38 7.98 25.26
C GLU A 37 -6.86 7.93 23.81
N LYS A 38 -6.07 6.88 23.47
CA LYS A 38 -5.46 6.65 22.15
C LYS A 38 -6.14 5.59 21.26
N CYS A 39 -7.34 5.12 21.61
CA CYS A 39 -8.04 4.04 20.91
C CYS A 39 -8.91 4.51 19.73
N THR A 40 -9.12 3.64 18.73
CA THR A 40 -10.06 3.88 17.61
C THR A 40 -11.51 3.52 17.97
N ILE A 41 -12.48 3.92 17.14
CA ILE A 41 -13.90 3.55 17.35
C ILE A 41 -14.10 2.02 17.34
N ASN A 42 -13.31 1.29 16.55
CA ASN A 42 -13.38 -0.16 16.50
C ASN A 42 -12.85 -0.80 17.79
N ASP A 43 -11.85 -0.19 18.41
CA ASP A 43 -11.33 -0.57 19.73
C ASP A 43 -12.39 -0.37 20.82
N LEU A 44 -13.12 0.74 20.78
CA LEU A 44 -14.26 0.99 21.69
C LEU A 44 -15.40 -0.02 21.49
N LYS A 45 -15.70 -0.42 20.24
CA LYS A 45 -16.66 -1.50 19.95
C LYS A 45 -16.20 -2.86 20.47
N LYS A 46 -14.90 -3.15 20.42
CA LYS A 46 -14.33 -4.40 20.97
C LYS A 46 -14.38 -4.40 22.50
N LEU A 47 -13.99 -3.28 23.11
CA LEU A 47 -14.02 -3.11 24.56
C LEU A 47 -15.45 -3.27 25.09
N SER A 48 -16.43 -2.58 24.50
CA SER A 48 -17.86 -2.70 24.89
C SER A 48 -18.39 -4.13 24.75
N ARG A 49 -18.10 -4.83 23.65
CA ARG A 49 -18.46 -6.26 23.49
C ARG A 49 -17.83 -7.12 24.58
N ARG A 50 -16.60 -6.84 24.99
CA ARG A 50 -15.90 -7.58 26.04
C ARG A 50 -16.50 -7.30 27.42
N ILE A 51 -16.81 -6.04 27.74
CA ILE A 51 -17.48 -5.66 28.99
C ILE A 51 -18.81 -6.42 29.13
N VAL A 52 -19.61 -6.46 28.06
CA VAL A 52 -20.88 -7.21 28.04
C VAL A 52 -20.66 -8.73 28.19
N LEU A 53 -19.57 -9.25 27.63
CA LEU A 53 -19.22 -10.67 27.79
C LEU A 53 -18.84 -11.00 29.23
N GLU A 54 -18.00 -10.18 29.88
CA GLU A 54 -17.57 -10.38 31.27
C GLU A 54 -18.75 -10.34 32.25
N SER A 55 -19.65 -9.36 32.06
CA SER A 55 -20.89 -9.26 32.83
C SER A 55 -21.76 -10.52 32.68
N LYS A 56 -21.88 -11.07 31.46
CA LYS A 56 -22.60 -12.33 31.20
C LYS A 56 -21.93 -13.55 31.82
N VAL A 57 -20.59 -13.63 31.78
CA VAL A 57 -19.82 -14.75 32.34
C VAL A 57 -19.98 -14.82 33.85
N LYS A 58 -20.04 -13.67 34.53
CA LYS A 58 -20.27 -13.60 35.99
C LYS A 58 -21.76 -13.64 36.38
N GLY A 59 -22.67 -13.61 35.41
CA GLY A 59 -24.11 -13.67 35.65
C GLY A 59 -24.72 -12.38 36.19
N HIS A 60 -24.06 -11.23 35.98
CA HIS A 60 -24.56 -9.94 36.42
C HIS A 60 -25.73 -9.48 35.55
N LYS A 61 -26.75 -8.86 36.17
CA LYS A 61 -27.91 -8.30 35.45
C LYS A 61 -27.61 -6.94 34.81
N GLU A 62 -26.66 -6.21 35.39
CA GLU A 62 -26.19 -4.89 34.96
C GLU A 62 -24.66 -4.91 34.96
N ILE A 63 -24.03 -4.02 34.19
CA ILE A 63 -22.57 -3.93 34.10
C ILE A 63 -22.01 -3.31 35.38
N GLU A 64 -21.16 -4.05 36.10
CA GLU A 64 -20.52 -3.58 37.33
C GLU A 64 -19.06 -3.12 37.09
N ASP A 65 -18.50 -2.31 38.00
CA ASP A 65 -17.11 -1.80 37.88
C ASP A 65 -16.07 -2.93 37.77
N GLY A 66 -16.34 -4.07 38.43
CA GLY A 66 -15.49 -5.26 38.35
C GLY A 66 -15.44 -5.92 36.97
N ASP A 67 -16.47 -5.73 36.13
CA ASP A 67 -16.51 -6.23 34.76
C ASP A 67 -15.68 -5.35 33.83
N ILE A 68 -15.74 -4.04 34.05
CA ILE A 68 -14.95 -3.06 33.31
C ILE A 68 -13.47 -3.21 33.66
N GLN A 69 -13.12 -3.40 34.93
CA GLN A 69 -11.73 -3.62 35.35
C GLN A 69 -11.15 -4.91 34.76
N GLN A 70 -11.92 -6.00 34.74
CA GLN A 70 -11.46 -7.27 34.15
C GLN A 70 -11.33 -7.14 32.64
N ALA A 71 -12.31 -6.52 31.97
CA ALA A 71 -12.24 -6.25 30.55
C ALA A 71 -11.03 -5.38 30.20
N LEU A 72 -10.72 -4.34 30.97
CA LEU A 72 -9.56 -3.47 30.74
C LEU A 72 -8.22 -4.18 30.97
N LYS A 73 -8.12 -5.10 31.94
CA LYS A 73 -6.89 -5.88 32.18
C LYS A 73 -6.52 -6.77 30.99
N GLU A 74 -7.53 -7.34 30.33
CA GLU A 74 -7.35 -8.24 29.19
C GLU A 74 -7.43 -7.51 27.84
N PHE A 75 -7.99 -6.31 27.82
CA PHE A 75 -8.13 -5.50 26.62
C PHE A 75 -6.77 -4.96 26.18
N ARG A 76 -6.31 -5.46 25.04
CA ARG A 76 -5.18 -4.88 24.32
C ARG A 76 -5.72 -3.91 23.26
N PRO A 77 -5.51 -2.60 23.40
CA PRO A 77 -5.90 -1.66 22.35
C PRO A 77 -5.07 -1.92 21.09
N ASN A 78 -5.66 -1.77 19.90
CA ASN A 78 -4.92 -1.85 18.63
C ASN A 78 -3.90 -0.70 18.46
N ALA A 79 -3.81 0.21 19.43
CA ALA A 79 -2.91 1.34 19.44
C ALA A 79 -1.54 0.98 20.05
N VAL A 80 -0.73 0.26 19.27
CA VAL A 80 0.74 0.36 19.34
C VAL A 80 1.22 0.92 18.00
N PRO A 81 2.06 1.98 18.00
CA PRO A 81 2.52 2.64 16.78
C PRO A 81 3.59 1.78 16.09
N PHE A 82 3.17 0.72 15.41
CA PHE A 82 3.80 0.40 14.14
C PHE A 82 2.94 1.09 13.10
N GLU A 83 3.43 2.26 12.69
CA GLU A 83 2.99 3.07 11.57
C GLU A 83 1.70 2.54 10.88
N GLN A 84 0.54 3.02 11.32
CA GLN A 84 -0.58 3.16 10.40
C GLN A 84 -0.13 4.20 9.37
N VAL A 85 0.74 3.81 8.44
CA VAL A 85 0.93 4.57 7.20
C VAL A 85 -0.34 4.29 6.41
N LYS A 86 -1.44 4.94 6.77
CA LYS A 86 -2.17 5.64 5.73
C LYS A 86 -1.28 6.85 5.46
N PRO A 87 -0.32 6.83 4.51
CA PRO A 87 0.24 8.09 4.09
C PRO A 87 -0.97 8.91 3.66
N VAL A 88 -1.01 10.17 4.09
CA VAL A 88 -2.11 11.11 3.86
C VAL A 88 -2.50 11.18 2.37
N ASN A 89 -1.62 10.72 1.47
CA ASN A 89 -1.79 10.62 0.02
C ASN A 89 -2.49 9.36 -0.51
N LEU A 90 -2.81 8.32 0.29
CA LEU A 90 -3.60 7.18 -0.20
C LEU A 90 -5.08 7.54 -0.42
N LEU A 91 -5.59 8.61 0.19
CA LEU A 91 -7.03 8.89 0.24
C LEU A 91 -7.67 9.36 -1.10
N LYS A 92 -6.93 9.35 -2.22
CA LYS A 92 -7.44 9.84 -3.51
C LYS A 92 -7.14 8.96 -4.74
N LEU A 93 -6.38 7.87 -4.61
CA LEU A 93 -6.00 7.08 -5.79
C LEU A 93 -7.17 6.24 -6.29
N GLN A 94 -7.46 6.34 -7.59
CA GLN A 94 -8.47 5.53 -8.27
C GLN A 94 -7.85 4.63 -9.34
N TRP A 95 -8.62 3.66 -9.84
CA TRP A 95 -8.17 2.82 -10.96
C TRP A 95 -7.79 3.62 -12.20
N ASP A 96 -8.39 4.79 -12.38
CA ASP A 96 -8.11 5.70 -13.49
C ASP A 96 -6.75 6.41 -13.36
N ASP A 97 -6.14 6.39 -12.17
CA ASP A 97 -4.80 6.96 -11.92
C ASP A 97 -3.67 5.97 -12.20
N VAL A 98 -4.02 4.73 -12.57
CA VAL A 98 -3.06 3.70 -12.98
C VAL A 98 -3.23 3.47 -14.48
N GLY A 99 -2.36 4.01 -15.32
CA GLY A 99 -2.33 3.62 -16.73
C GLY A 99 -1.94 2.14 -16.87
N ALA A 100 -2.47 1.45 -17.89
CA ALA A 100 -2.18 0.04 -18.22
C ALA A 100 -2.67 -1.02 -17.21
N LEU A 101 -2.09 -2.23 -17.29
CA LEU A 101 -2.28 -3.36 -16.36
C LEU A 101 -3.73 -3.85 -16.26
N LYS A 102 -4.50 -3.82 -17.35
CA LYS A 102 -5.93 -4.19 -17.37
C LYS A 102 -6.18 -5.57 -16.77
N ASN A 103 -5.38 -6.56 -17.16
CA ASN A 103 -5.50 -7.93 -16.65
C ASN A 103 -5.22 -8.01 -15.14
N VAL A 104 -4.21 -7.30 -14.65
CA VAL A 104 -3.87 -7.29 -13.21
C VAL A 104 -4.98 -6.62 -12.42
N LYS A 105 -5.49 -5.47 -12.87
CA LYS A 105 -6.64 -4.79 -12.23
C LYS A 105 -7.87 -5.69 -12.16
N GLN A 106 -8.14 -6.43 -13.24
CA GLN A 106 -9.24 -7.38 -13.28
C GLN A 106 -9.05 -8.46 -12.20
N ILE A 107 -7.92 -9.17 -12.19
CA ILE A 107 -7.65 -10.22 -11.20
C ILE A 107 -7.73 -9.67 -9.76
N LEU A 108 -7.15 -8.50 -9.49
CA LEU A 108 -7.23 -7.88 -8.16
C LEU A 108 -8.69 -7.53 -7.78
N THR A 109 -9.50 -7.10 -8.74
CA THR A 109 -10.92 -6.83 -8.51
C THR A 109 -11.69 -8.13 -8.23
N GLU A 110 -11.40 -9.20 -8.97
CA GLU A 110 -12.02 -10.51 -8.78
C GLU A 110 -11.69 -11.14 -7.43
N VAL A 111 -10.45 -10.96 -6.96
CA VAL A 111 -9.97 -11.56 -5.71
C VAL A 111 -10.38 -10.75 -4.48
N PHE A 112 -10.22 -9.42 -4.51
CA PHE A 112 -10.41 -8.60 -3.31
C PHE A 112 -11.78 -7.92 -3.25
N ILE A 113 -12.35 -7.54 -4.39
CA ILE A 113 -13.57 -6.72 -4.45
C ILE A 113 -14.82 -7.60 -4.60
N TRP A 114 -14.80 -8.60 -5.50
CA TRP A 114 -15.98 -9.41 -5.79
C TRP A 114 -16.51 -10.24 -4.61
N PRO A 115 -15.68 -10.85 -3.73
CA PRO A 115 -16.19 -11.58 -2.58
C PRO A 115 -17.01 -10.70 -1.64
N THR A 116 -16.57 -9.45 -1.47
CA THR A 116 -17.25 -8.44 -0.66
C THR A 116 -18.51 -7.91 -1.36
N LYS A 117 -18.45 -7.73 -2.68
CA LYS A 117 -19.56 -7.18 -3.48
C LYS A 117 -20.69 -8.18 -3.71
N TYR A 118 -20.37 -9.47 -3.87
CA TYR A 118 -21.32 -10.52 -4.21
C TYR A 118 -21.30 -11.68 -3.19
N PRO A 119 -21.48 -11.45 -1.89
CA PRO A 119 -21.27 -12.46 -0.85
C PRO A 119 -22.21 -13.67 -0.98
N LEU A 120 -23.41 -13.49 -1.54
CA LEU A 120 -24.36 -14.59 -1.77
C LEU A 120 -23.88 -15.59 -2.82
N LEU A 121 -23.17 -15.13 -3.85
CA LEU A 121 -22.60 -16.03 -4.87
C LEU A 121 -21.48 -16.87 -4.26
N TYR A 122 -20.60 -16.25 -3.47
CA TYR A 122 -19.48 -16.93 -2.84
C TYR A 122 -19.89 -17.88 -1.69
N ARG A 123 -21.03 -17.65 -1.03
CA ARG A 123 -21.59 -18.59 -0.03
C ARG A 123 -22.04 -19.93 -0.63
N ASN A 124 -22.42 -19.94 -1.90
CA ASN A 124 -22.94 -21.13 -2.58
C ASN A 124 -21.85 -21.94 -3.29
N ILE A 125 -20.60 -21.48 -3.26
CA ILE A 125 -19.46 -22.14 -3.89
C ILE A 125 -18.77 -23.03 -2.85
N SER A 126 -18.51 -24.30 -3.19
CA SER A 126 -17.82 -25.26 -2.31
C SER A 126 -16.31 -25.03 -2.23
N VAL A 127 -15.77 -24.16 -3.07
CA VAL A 127 -14.35 -23.82 -3.16
C VAL A 127 -14.08 -22.55 -2.37
N ARG A 128 -13.05 -22.57 -1.51
CA ARG A 128 -12.61 -21.36 -0.80
C ARG A 128 -11.88 -20.44 -1.78
N PRO A 129 -12.24 -19.14 -1.86
CA PRO A 129 -11.51 -18.20 -2.69
C PRO A 129 -10.11 -17.99 -2.11
N GLY A 130 -9.10 -18.02 -2.97
CA GLY A 130 -7.72 -17.75 -2.58
C GLY A 130 -7.56 -16.32 -2.04
N ARG A 131 -6.74 -16.15 -1.00
CA ARG A 131 -6.59 -14.87 -0.29
C ARG A 131 -5.24 -14.19 -0.50
N GLY A 132 -4.31 -14.89 -1.14
CA GLY A 132 -2.97 -14.39 -1.44
C GLY A 132 -2.76 -14.11 -2.93
N VAL A 133 -2.25 -12.92 -3.23
CA VAL A 133 -1.82 -12.54 -4.59
C VAL A 133 -0.34 -12.15 -4.57
N LEU A 134 0.45 -12.73 -5.46
CA LEU A 134 1.85 -12.38 -5.69
C LEU A 134 2.00 -11.69 -7.04
N LEU A 135 2.38 -10.42 -7.02
CA LEU A 135 2.73 -9.63 -8.20
C LEU A 135 4.22 -9.75 -8.48
N HIS A 136 4.61 -10.17 -9.68
CA HIS A 136 6.00 -10.25 -10.09
C HIS A 136 6.25 -9.58 -11.45
N GLY A 137 7.46 -9.06 -11.67
CA GLY A 137 7.83 -8.47 -12.96
C GLY A 137 8.99 -7.48 -12.85
N PRO A 138 9.45 -6.87 -13.94
CA PRO A 138 10.53 -5.87 -13.89
C PRO A 138 10.18 -4.67 -13.02
N SER A 139 11.21 -4.03 -12.44
CA SER A 139 11.04 -2.80 -11.67
C SER A 139 10.44 -1.68 -12.54
N GLY A 140 9.73 -0.75 -11.92
CA GLY A 140 9.12 0.38 -12.64
C GLY A 140 7.83 0.08 -13.41
N CYS A 141 7.29 -1.14 -13.34
CA CYS A 141 6.00 -1.51 -13.98
C CYS A 141 4.78 -1.33 -13.08
N GLY A 142 4.85 -0.46 -12.06
CA GLY A 142 3.67 -0.07 -11.27
C GLY A 142 3.15 -1.07 -10.24
N LYS A 143 3.91 -2.12 -9.87
CA LYS A 143 3.52 -3.11 -8.84
C LYS A 143 3.15 -2.47 -7.49
N THR A 144 4.00 -1.60 -6.97
CA THR A 144 3.71 -0.87 -5.72
C THR A 144 2.54 0.11 -5.89
N LEU A 145 2.42 0.75 -7.06
CA LEU A 145 1.36 1.70 -7.35
C LEU A 145 -0.02 1.03 -7.39
N ILE A 146 -0.13 -0.13 -8.04
CA ILE A 146 -1.41 -0.85 -8.16
C ILE A 146 -1.87 -1.39 -6.80
N CYS A 147 -0.95 -1.90 -5.97
CA CYS A 147 -1.26 -2.31 -4.59
C CYS A 147 -1.76 -1.12 -3.74
N ARG A 148 -1.07 0.03 -3.83
CA ARG A 148 -1.50 1.26 -3.14
C ARG A 148 -2.86 1.75 -3.62
N THR A 149 -3.15 1.64 -4.91
CA THR A 149 -4.44 2.02 -5.49
C THR A 149 -5.54 1.09 -4.99
N LEU A 150 -5.30 -0.22 -4.95
CA LEU A 150 -6.24 -1.20 -4.37
C LEU A 150 -6.53 -0.88 -2.89
N ALA A 151 -5.48 -0.59 -2.12
CA ALA A 151 -5.57 -0.18 -0.72
C ALA A 151 -6.34 1.13 -0.51
N ALA A 152 -6.33 2.04 -1.49
CA ALA A 152 -7.04 3.31 -1.45
C ALA A 152 -8.52 3.19 -1.83
N LEU A 153 -8.84 2.31 -2.78
CA LEU A 153 -10.17 2.16 -3.34
C LEU A 153 -11.16 1.54 -2.35
N TRP A 154 -10.68 0.71 -1.43
CA TRP A 154 -11.52 -0.07 -0.53
C TRP A 154 -11.26 0.26 0.94
N ASP A 155 -12.30 0.11 1.77
CA ASP A 155 -12.28 0.34 3.24
C ASP A 155 -11.54 -0.78 4.01
N PHE A 156 -10.49 -1.35 3.44
CA PHE A 156 -9.60 -2.26 4.16
C PHE A 156 -8.72 -1.46 5.13
N ASN A 157 -8.45 -2.05 6.29
CA ASN A 157 -7.26 -1.66 7.03
C ASN A 157 -6.04 -2.15 6.26
N VAL A 158 -5.01 -1.31 6.11
CA VAL A 158 -3.85 -1.65 5.27
C VAL A 158 -2.62 -1.65 6.15
N ILE A 159 -1.88 -2.76 6.13
CA ILE A 159 -0.58 -2.89 6.77
C ILE A 159 0.45 -3.05 5.65
N SER A 160 1.22 -1.99 5.40
CA SER A 160 2.29 -2.01 4.39
C SER A 160 3.61 -2.30 5.07
N ILE A 161 4.36 -3.26 4.55
CA ILE A 161 5.65 -3.69 5.07
C ILE A 161 6.61 -3.81 3.90
N LYS A 162 7.82 -3.27 4.04
CA LYS A 162 8.90 -3.58 3.09
C LYS A 162 9.66 -4.79 3.56
N GLY A 163 10.07 -5.65 2.65
CA GLY A 163 10.78 -6.88 2.98
C GLY A 163 11.98 -6.69 3.92
N PRO A 164 12.87 -5.69 3.71
CA PRO A 164 13.99 -5.46 4.61
C PRO A 164 13.61 -5.05 6.04
N GLU A 165 12.42 -4.48 6.24
CA GLU A 165 11.96 -4.00 7.56
C GLU A 165 11.67 -5.15 8.54
N LEU A 166 11.40 -6.37 8.04
CA LEU A 166 11.22 -7.53 8.92
C LEU A 166 12.53 -8.24 9.27
N LEU A 167 13.62 -7.92 8.57
CA LEU A 167 14.91 -8.55 8.78
C LEU A 167 15.70 -7.75 9.83
N SER A 168 15.64 -8.20 11.09
CA SER A 168 16.47 -7.65 12.15
C SER A 168 17.71 -8.52 12.40
N LYS A 169 18.78 -7.90 12.90
CA LYS A 169 20.02 -8.61 13.27
C LYS A 169 19.90 -9.42 14.55
N PHE A 170 18.83 -9.18 15.33
CA PHE A 170 18.61 -9.84 16.61
C PHE A 170 17.81 -11.14 16.40
N VAL A 171 18.37 -12.24 16.91
CA VAL A 171 17.80 -13.58 16.78
C VAL A 171 16.41 -13.63 17.40
N GLY A 172 15.40 -14.10 16.64
CA GLY A 172 14.03 -14.31 17.10
C GLY A 172 13.11 -13.08 17.03
N GLU A 173 13.65 -11.87 16.95
CA GLU A 173 12.84 -10.65 16.84
C GLU A 173 12.12 -10.57 15.48
N SER A 174 12.76 -11.01 14.41
CA SER A 174 12.17 -11.03 13.07
C SER A 174 10.94 -11.96 12.97
N GLU A 175 10.98 -13.14 13.61
CA GLU A 175 9.87 -14.09 13.67
C GLU A 175 8.69 -13.54 14.48
N GLU A 176 9.00 -12.95 15.64
CA GLU A 176 8.00 -12.33 16.51
C GLU A 176 7.32 -11.13 15.83
N ASN A 177 8.05 -10.36 15.02
CA ASN A 177 7.50 -9.27 14.24
C ASN A 177 6.50 -9.76 13.19
N VAL A 178 6.81 -10.85 12.48
CA VAL A 178 5.86 -11.49 11.55
C VAL A 178 4.59 -11.90 12.28
N ARG A 179 4.70 -12.60 13.42
CA ARG A 179 3.55 -13.03 14.22
C ARG A 179 2.67 -11.84 14.63
N LYS A 180 3.29 -10.79 15.19
CA LYS A 180 2.59 -9.56 15.60
C LYS A 180 1.85 -8.87 14.45
N ILE A 181 2.42 -8.87 13.25
CA ILE A 181 1.79 -8.30 12.05
C ILE A 181 0.50 -9.05 11.72
N PHE A 182 0.53 -10.38 11.68
CA PHE A 182 -0.64 -11.20 11.35
C PHE A 182 -1.68 -11.22 12.48
N GLU A 183 -1.26 -11.22 13.74
CA GLU A 183 -2.16 -11.03 14.89
C GLU A 183 -2.89 -9.69 14.81
N ARG A 184 -2.16 -8.62 14.47
CA ARG A 184 -2.76 -7.29 14.28
C ARG A 184 -3.69 -7.26 13.09
N ALA A 185 -3.31 -7.85 11.96
CA ALA A 185 -4.17 -7.92 10.77
C ALA A 185 -5.51 -8.61 11.09
N ARG A 186 -5.47 -9.73 11.83
CA ARG A 186 -6.67 -10.43 12.32
C ARG A 186 -7.47 -9.55 13.28
N ALA A 187 -6.82 -8.82 14.18
CA ALA A 187 -7.48 -7.88 15.07
C ALA A 187 -8.09 -6.67 14.33
N THR A 188 -7.56 -6.28 13.17
CA THR A 188 -8.07 -5.17 12.35
C THR A 188 -8.83 -5.63 11.12
N SER A 189 -9.39 -6.85 11.14
CA SER A 189 -10.21 -7.35 10.06
C SER A 189 -11.43 -6.44 9.76
N PRO A 190 -11.78 -6.17 8.49
CA PRO A 190 -11.13 -6.66 7.26
C PRO A 190 -9.82 -5.92 6.97
N CYS A 191 -8.76 -6.68 6.65
CA CYS A 191 -7.39 -6.14 6.55
C CYS A 191 -6.64 -6.67 5.32
N LEU A 192 -5.89 -5.78 4.64
CA LEU A 192 -4.96 -6.10 3.57
C LEU A 192 -3.51 -5.93 4.07
N ILE A 193 -2.75 -7.01 4.03
CA ILE A 193 -1.30 -6.99 4.29
C ILE A 193 -0.60 -6.84 2.93
N PHE A 194 0.17 -5.77 2.77
CA PHE A 194 0.98 -5.52 1.57
C PHE A 194 2.46 -5.69 1.89
N PHE A 195 3.09 -6.70 1.28
CA PHE A 195 4.54 -6.88 1.28
C PHE A 195 5.17 -6.31 0.01
N ASP A 196 5.97 -5.26 0.14
CA ASP A 196 6.81 -4.75 -0.96
C ASP A 196 8.22 -5.33 -0.87
N GLU A 197 8.93 -5.44 -1.99
CA GLU A 197 10.28 -6.04 -2.06
C GLU A 197 10.34 -7.44 -1.42
N PHE A 198 9.33 -8.27 -1.70
CA PHE A 198 9.17 -9.58 -1.07
C PHE A 198 10.33 -10.55 -1.38
N ASP A 199 11.12 -10.27 -2.43
CA ASP A 199 12.36 -10.99 -2.74
C ASP A 199 13.43 -10.89 -1.65
N SER A 200 13.39 -9.87 -0.77
CA SER A 200 14.35 -9.80 0.33
C SER A 200 14.02 -10.78 1.46
N LEU A 201 12.76 -11.18 1.61
CA LEU A 201 12.29 -12.01 2.72
C LEU A 201 12.43 -13.51 2.48
N GLY A 202 12.37 -13.92 1.21
CA GLY A 202 12.31 -15.33 0.87
C GLY A 202 13.38 -15.77 -0.13
N PRO A 203 14.67 -15.48 0.05
CA PRO A 203 15.71 -16.07 -0.79
C PRO A 203 15.61 -17.60 -0.75
N LYS A 204 16.05 -18.28 -1.81
CA LYS A 204 16.03 -19.74 -1.84
C LYS A 204 16.83 -20.29 -0.65
N ARG A 205 16.27 -21.31 0.01
CA ARG A 205 16.92 -22.00 1.14
C ARG A 205 18.37 -22.33 0.77
N GLY A 206 19.31 -21.84 1.56
CA GLY A 206 20.75 -22.03 1.36
C GLY A 206 21.52 -20.89 0.67
N GLU A 207 20.87 -19.80 0.22
CA GLU A 207 21.57 -18.60 -0.29
C GLU A 207 21.99 -17.59 0.80
N SER A 208 21.46 -17.73 2.02
CA SER A 208 21.70 -16.79 3.13
C SER A 208 22.55 -17.41 4.24
N ASP A 209 23.70 -16.79 4.54
CA ASP A 209 24.71 -17.28 5.49
C ASP A 209 24.25 -17.40 6.97
N THR A 210 23.11 -16.80 7.35
CA THR A 210 22.75 -16.62 8.76
C THR A 210 21.61 -17.52 9.25
N GLY A 211 20.90 -18.25 8.38
CA GLY A 211 19.76 -19.09 8.74
C GLY A 211 18.55 -18.36 9.38
N VAL A 212 18.65 -17.05 9.59
CA VAL A 212 17.60 -16.19 10.17
C VAL A 212 16.45 -16.03 9.18
N THR A 213 16.78 -15.79 7.91
CA THR A 213 15.85 -15.73 6.76
C THR A 213 15.00 -16.99 6.64
N ASP A 214 15.60 -18.17 6.73
CA ASP A 214 14.87 -19.44 6.63
C ASP A 214 13.81 -19.59 7.73
N ARG A 215 14.10 -19.11 8.96
CA ARG A 215 13.13 -19.14 10.05
C ARG A 215 12.00 -18.14 9.85
N VAL A 216 12.31 -16.94 9.35
CA VAL A 216 11.31 -15.93 8.99
C VAL A 216 10.38 -16.46 7.89
N VAL A 217 10.92 -17.13 6.87
CA VAL A 217 10.12 -17.79 5.82
C VAL A 217 9.22 -18.86 6.43
N ASN A 218 9.73 -19.74 7.30
CA ASN A 218 8.91 -20.76 7.94
C ASN A 218 7.80 -20.17 8.81
N GLN A 219 8.06 -19.07 9.52
CA GLN A 219 7.02 -18.36 10.27
C GLN A 219 5.99 -17.75 9.33
N LEU A 220 6.40 -17.11 8.22
CA LEU A 220 5.49 -16.59 7.20
C LEU A 220 4.61 -17.69 6.61
N LEU A 221 5.17 -18.87 6.30
CA LEU A 221 4.40 -20.02 5.82
C LEU A 221 3.32 -20.44 6.83
N THR A 222 3.68 -20.48 8.11
CA THR A 222 2.75 -20.84 9.19
C THR A 222 1.62 -19.81 9.33
N GLU A 223 1.93 -18.52 9.24
CA GLU A 223 0.91 -17.47 9.30
C GLU A 223 0.02 -17.46 8.05
N LEU A 224 0.57 -17.68 6.84
CA LEU A 224 -0.20 -17.75 5.60
C LEU A 224 -1.19 -18.93 5.60
N ASP A 225 -0.74 -20.11 6.06
CA ASP A 225 -1.60 -21.27 6.24
C ASP A 225 -2.70 -21.00 7.30
N GLY A 226 -2.39 -20.17 8.31
CA GLY A 226 -3.36 -19.72 9.33
C GLY A 226 -4.39 -18.71 8.83
N VAL A 227 -4.04 -17.89 7.83
CA VAL A 227 -4.91 -16.86 7.22
C VAL A 227 -6.01 -17.47 6.35
N GLU A 228 -5.87 -18.73 5.94
CA GLU A 228 -6.97 -19.51 5.35
C GLU A 228 -8.15 -19.72 6.33
N GLY A 229 -7.93 -19.45 7.63
CA GLY A 229 -8.98 -19.33 8.65
C GLY A 229 -9.88 -18.11 8.43
N LEU A 230 -11.08 -18.12 9.02
CA LEU A 230 -12.24 -17.24 8.77
C LEU A 230 -12.07 -15.70 8.93
N ASP A 231 -10.85 -15.16 8.99
CA ASP A 231 -10.56 -13.84 9.55
C ASP A 231 -10.61 -12.63 8.57
N ASP A 232 -11.17 -12.75 7.36
CA ASP A 232 -11.22 -11.69 6.32
C ASP A 232 -9.89 -10.90 6.17
N VAL A 233 -8.76 -11.61 6.29
CA VAL A 233 -7.41 -11.09 6.07
C VAL A 233 -6.95 -11.48 4.67
N TYR A 234 -6.45 -10.49 3.95
CA TYR A 234 -6.00 -10.57 2.57
C TYR A 234 -4.51 -10.27 2.50
N VAL A 235 -3.78 -10.97 1.63
CA VAL A 235 -2.33 -10.77 1.48
C VAL A 235 -2.00 -10.47 0.03
N ILE A 236 -1.22 -9.41 -0.18
CA ILE A 236 -0.64 -9.08 -1.48
C ILE A 236 0.86 -8.86 -1.32
N ALA A 237 1.65 -9.51 -2.17
CA ALA A 237 3.10 -9.37 -2.20
C ALA A 237 3.55 -8.88 -3.56
N ALA A 238 4.58 -8.02 -3.60
CA ALA A 238 5.22 -7.55 -4.83
C ALA A 238 6.71 -7.91 -4.83
N THR A 239 7.18 -8.47 -5.94
CA THR A 239 8.58 -8.84 -6.13
C THR A 239 9.08 -8.43 -7.52
N ASN A 240 10.38 -8.14 -7.61
CA ASN A 240 11.04 -8.00 -8.92
C ASN A 240 11.56 -9.33 -9.46
N ARG A 241 11.80 -10.30 -8.56
CA ARG A 241 12.52 -11.55 -8.82
C ARG A 241 11.77 -12.74 -8.27
N LEU A 242 10.92 -13.34 -9.09
CA LEU A 242 10.19 -14.57 -8.73
C LEU A 242 11.15 -15.76 -8.53
N ASP A 243 12.29 -15.75 -9.22
CA ASP A 243 13.33 -16.78 -9.17
C ASP A 243 14.01 -16.90 -7.79
N LEU A 244 13.98 -15.83 -7.00
CA LEU A 244 14.54 -15.82 -5.65
C LEU A 244 13.58 -16.37 -4.60
N ILE A 245 12.28 -16.41 -4.87
CA ILE A 245 11.26 -16.78 -3.88
C ILE A 245 11.25 -18.30 -3.64
N ASP A 246 11.19 -18.72 -2.37
CA ASP A 246 10.96 -20.12 -1.99
C ASP A 246 9.63 -20.64 -2.60
N GLY A 247 9.72 -21.70 -3.42
CA GLY A 247 8.57 -22.32 -4.08
C GLY A 247 7.51 -22.87 -3.12
N SER A 248 7.83 -23.03 -1.84
CA SER A 248 6.86 -23.35 -0.79
C SER A 248 5.81 -22.26 -0.63
N LEU A 249 6.18 -20.97 -0.78
CA LEU A 249 5.24 -19.85 -0.69
C LEU A 249 4.24 -19.84 -1.85
N LEU A 250 4.59 -20.45 -2.98
CA LEU A 250 3.78 -20.50 -4.21
C LEU A 250 2.80 -21.67 -4.26
N ARG A 251 2.74 -22.48 -3.19
CA ARG A 251 1.80 -23.60 -3.13
C ARG A 251 0.37 -23.09 -2.91
N PRO A 252 -0.65 -23.80 -3.45
CA PRO A 252 -2.06 -23.47 -3.20
C PRO A 252 -2.35 -23.35 -1.71
N GLY A 253 -3.16 -22.36 -1.35
CA GLY A 253 -3.50 -21.96 0.02
C GLY A 253 -2.61 -20.88 0.63
N ARG A 254 -1.61 -20.40 -0.12
CA ARG A 254 -0.72 -19.30 0.27
C ARG A 254 -0.88 -18.16 -0.71
N PHE A 255 0.00 -18.09 -1.73
CA PHE A 255 -0.17 -17.20 -2.88
C PHE A 255 -0.84 -17.96 -4.02
N ASP A 256 -2.17 -18.02 -3.99
CA ASP A 256 -2.98 -18.72 -5.01
C ASP A 256 -2.89 -18.08 -6.38
N TYR A 257 -2.73 -16.75 -6.43
CA TYR A 257 -2.68 -16.00 -7.67
C TYR A 257 -1.28 -15.42 -7.89
N ILE A 258 -0.54 -15.96 -8.85
CA ILE A 258 0.75 -15.42 -9.30
C ILE A 258 0.52 -14.62 -10.57
N VAL A 259 0.63 -13.29 -10.46
CA VAL A 259 0.30 -12.38 -11.54
C VAL A 259 1.54 -11.66 -12.04
N LYS A 260 1.79 -11.77 -13.34
CA LYS A 260 2.91 -11.14 -14.01
C LYS A 260 2.57 -9.72 -14.46
N CYS A 261 3.30 -8.73 -13.94
CA CYS A 261 3.29 -7.36 -14.45
C CYS A 261 4.32 -7.23 -15.58
N GLU A 262 3.85 -7.31 -16.81
CA GLU A 262 4.70 -7.22 -18.00
C GLU A 262 5.09 -5.77 -18.35
N LEU A 263 6.02 -5.63 -19.29
CA LEU A 263 6.36 -4.32 -19.85
C LEU A 263 5.15 -3.80 -20.64
N PRO A 264 4.84 -2.49 -20.53
CA PRO A 264 3.66 -1.93 -21.17
C PRO A 264 3.79 -1.97 -22.69
N LYS A 265 2.73 -2.44 -23.35
CA LYS A 265 2.57 -2.38 -24.82
C LYS A 265 2.33 -0.93 -25.27
N MET A 266 2.36 -0.68 -26.58
CA MET A 266 2.18 0.67 -27.14
C MET A 266 0.91 1.38 -26.62
N GLU A 267 -0.25 0.71 -26.65
CA GLU A 267 -1.52 1.27 -26.13
C GLU A 267 -1.48 1.53 -24.62
N GLU A 268 -0.79 0.68 -23.89
CA GLU A 268 -0.60 0.82 -22.45
C GLU A 268 0.33 1.99 -22.11
N ARG A 269 1.39 2.19 -22.89
CA ARG A 269 2.28 3.35 -22.77
C ARG A 269 1.54 4.66 -23.05
N LYS A 270 0.68 4.68 -24.07
CA LYS A 270 -0.20 5.83 -24.37
C LYS A 270 -1.09 6.15 -23.17
N SER A 271 -1.78 5.14 -22.63
CA SER A 271 -2.61 5.29 -21.43
C SER A 271 -1.81 5.79 -20.20
N ILE A 272 -0.58 5.30 -20.00
CA ILE A 272 0.29 5.79 -18.93
C ILE A 272 0.66 7.27 -19.14
N LEU A 273 1.01 7.66 -20.36
CA LEU A 273 1.34 9.05 -20.70
C LEU A 273 0.13 9.99 -20.51
N GLU A 274 -1.07 9.56 -20.90
CA GLU A 274 -2.31 10.32 -20.69
C GLU A 274 -2.57 10.59 -19.20
N VAL A 275 -2.37 9.58 -18.35
CA VAL A 275 -2.52 9.73 -16.89
C VAL A 275 -1.44 10.65 -16.33
N LEU A 276 -0.17 10.49 -16.74
CA LEU A 276 0.93 11.32 -16.27
C LEU A 276 0.76 12.79 -16.67
N CYS A 277 0.20 13.05 -17.85
CA CYS A 277 0.04 14.40 -18.37
C CYS A 277 -1.33 15.04 -18.04
N ARG A 278 -2.22 14.35 -17.31
CA ARG A 278 -3.59 14.80 -17.04
C ARG A 278 -3.66 16.19 -16.40
N ASP A 279 -2.75 16.49 -15.48
CA ASP A 279 -2.70 17.76 -14.75
C ASP A 279 -1.77 18.79 -15.40
N MET A 280 -1.27 18.52 -16.62
CA MET A 280 -0.31 19.37 -17.32
C MET A 280 -0.95 20.20 -18.43
N ASN A 281 -0.46 21.42 -18.60
CA ASN A 281 -0.80 22.25 -19.76
C ASN A 281 -0.05 21.74 -21.00
N LEU A 282 -0.67 20.81 -21.72
CA LEU A 282 -0.19 20.35 -23.01
C LEU A 282 -0.57 21.34 -24.11
N GLY A 283 0.39 21.64 -25.00
CA GLY A 283 0.11 22.32 -26.26
C GLY A 283 -0.47 21.36 -27.29
N ASN A 284 -0.05 21.50 -28.56
CA ASN A 284 -0.36 20.52 -29.60
C ASN A 284 0.59 19.32 -29.46
N VAL A 285 0.25 18.37 -28.60
CA VAL A 285 1.06 17.18 -28.28
C VAL A 285 0.34 15.93 -28.75
N ASP A 286 1.05 15.11 -29.52
CA ASP A 286 0.62 13.76 -29.90
C ASP A 286 1.39 12.73 -29.06
N LEU A 287 0.72 12.23 -28.01
CA LEU A 287 1.26 11.21 -27.10
C LEU A 287 1.43 9.85 -27.79
N GLU A 288 0.75 9.60 -28.90
CA GLU A 288 0.87 8.34 -29.62
C GLU A 288 2.23 8.20 -30.30
N VAL A 289 2.74 9.31 -30.86
CA VAL A 289 4.10 9.37 -31.41
C VAL A 289 5.14 9.05 -30.34
N ILE A 290 4.96 9.59 -29.13
CA ILE A 290 5.85 9.34 -27.98
C ILE A 290 5.76 7.88 -27.52
N ALA A 291 4.54 7.31 -27.46
CA ALA A 291 4.33 5.91 -27.10
C ALA A 291 4.98 4.92 -28.08
N ARG A 292 5.03 5.27 -29.39
CA ARG A 292 5.74 4.49 -30.41
C ARG A 292 7.26 4.60 -30.26
N ALA A 293 7.77 5.78 -29.92
CA ALA A 293 9.21 6.02 -29.77
C ALA A 293 9.81 5.43 -28.48
N THR A 294 8.99 5.05 -27.50
CA THR A 294 9.40 4.58 -26.16
C THR A 294 9.24 3.07 -26.01
N ASP A 295 9.57 2.29 -27.04
CA ASP A 295 9.41 0.84 -26.98
C ASP A 295 10.34 0.18 -25.96
N GLY A 296 9.77 -0.73 -25.15
CA GLY A 296 10.48 -1.39 -24.06
C GLY A 296 10.68 -0.56 -22.79
N TRP A 297 10.12 0.66 -22.72
CA TRP A 297 10.21 1.53 -21.53
C TRP A 297 9.19 1.11 -20.46
N THR A 298 9.56 1.29 -19.20
CA THR A 298 8.69 1.04 -18.04
C THR A 298 7.86 2.28 -17.71
N GLY A 299 6.83 2.13 -16.86
CA GLY A 299 6.06 3.28 -16.37
C GLY A 299 6.91 4.29 -15.60
N ALA A 300 7.94 3.83 -14.88
CA ALA A 300 8.91 4.70 -14.23
C ALA A 300 9.78 5.48 -15.25
N ASP A 301 10.21 4.83 -16.34
CA ASP A 301 10.97 5.50 -17.40
C ASP A 301 10.10 6.58 -18.10
N LEU A 302 8.83 6.28 -18.37
CA LEU A 302 7.88 7.26 -18.93
C LEU A 302 7.63 8.44 -17.99
N LYS A 303 7.54 8.18 -16.68
CA LYS A 303 7.46 9.26 -15.69
C LYS A 303 8.72 10.13 -15.73
N GLY A 304 9.90 9.51 -15.79
CA GLY A 304 11.18 10.22 -15.95
C GLY A 304 11.24 11.04 -17.23
N LEU A 305 10.71 10.52 -18.35
CA LEU A 305 10.62 11.23 -19.62
C LEU A 305 9.84 12.54 -19.49
N ILE A 306 8.64 12.45 -18.91
CA ILE A 306 7.77 13.62 -18.73
C ILE A 306 8.45 14.64 -17.81
N THR A 307 9.06 14.20 -16.70
CA THR A 307 9.83 15.10 -15.82
C THR A 307 10.98 15.80 -16.56
N ASN A 308 11.73 15.07 -17.40
CA ASN A 308 12.79 15.65 -18.22
C ASN A 308 12.23 16.67 -19.23
N ALA A 309 11.16 16.32 -19.94
CA ALA A 309 10.50 17.22 -20.88
C ALA A 309 10.00 18.49 -20.19
N GLN A 310 9.49 18.38 -18.96
CA GLN A 310 9.07 19.53 -18.17
C GLN A 310 10.24 20.47 -17.82
N LEU A 311 11.40 19.91 -17.48
CA LEU A 311 12.63 20.68 -17.21
C LEU A 311 13.18 21.35 -18.48
N ILE A 312 13.10 20.68 -19.63
CA ILE A 312 13.48 21.25 -20.93
C ILE A 312 12.57 22.44 -21.27
N ALA A 313 11.25 22.26 -21.14
CA ALA A 313 10.29 23.34 -21.35
C ALA A 313 10.54 24.52 -20.40
N HIS A 314 10.82 24.24 -19.12
CA HIS A 314 11.16 25.28 -18.15
C HIS A 314 12.45 26.04 -18.53
N LYS A 315 13.50 25.35 -18.99
CA LYS A 315 14.72 25.99 -19.49
C LYS A 315 14.48 26.83 -20.75
N ARG A 316 13.64 26.35 -21.67
CA ARG A 316 13.26 27.10 -22.88
C ARG A 316 12.55 28.39 -22.52
N ILE A 317 11.57 28.31 -21.61
CA ILE A 317 10.80 29.47 -21.13
C ILE A 317 11.75 30.45 -20.43
N ASN A 318 12.56 30.01 -19.45
CA ASN A 318 13.50 30.89 -18.74
C ASN A 318 14.61 31.46 -19.64
N GLY A 319 15.15 30.66 -20.56
CA GLY A 319 16.15 31.12 -21.53
C GLY A 319 15.62 32.19 -22.49
N THR A 320 14.29 32.23 -22.69
CA THR A 320 13.64 33.30 -23.45
C THR A 320 13.60 34.62 -22.66
N PHE A 321 13.63 34.56 -21.32
CA PHE A 321 13.60 35.74 -20.43
C PHE A 321 14.98 36.32 -20.11
N GLY A 322 16.06 35.53 -20.21
CA GLY A 322 17.43 35.97 -19.89
C GLY A 322 17.65 36.26 -18.40
N ASP A 323 18.68 37.05 -18.05
CA ASP A 323 19.05 37.46 -16.69
C ASP A 323 18.24 38.68 -16.20
N LYS A 324 17.12 38.98 -16.87
CA LYS A 324 16.27 40.12 -16.52
C LYS A 324 15.38 39.70 -15.36
N ASP A 325 15.33 40.51 -14.30
CA ASP A 325 14.35 40.38 -13.21
C ASP A 325 12.94 40.50 -13.82
N VAL A 326 12.33 39.35 -14.14
CA VAL A 326 10.96 39.30 -14.65
C VAL A 326 10.04 39.45 -13.45
N ASP A 327 9.18 40.47 -13.48
CA ASP A 327 8.05 40.57 -12.55
C ASP A 327 7.22 39.28 -12.65
N LEU A 328 7.28 38.44 -11.61
CA LEU A 328 6.57 37.16 -11.48
C LEU A 328 5.03 37.28 -11.54
N ASN A 329 4.52 38.49 -11.76
CA ASN A 329 3.10 38.84 -11.80
C ASN A 329 2.46 38.73 -13.20
N GLU A 330 3.26 38.53 -14.26
CA GLU A 330 2.71 38.15 -15.57
C GLU A 330 2.46 36.63 -15.62
N ASN A 331 1.27 36.23 -16.04
CA ASN A 331 0.87 34.84 -16.25
C ASN A 331 1.77 34.17 -17.31
N ILE A 332 2.97 33.72 -16.92
CA ILE A 332 3.83 32.91 -17.77
C ILE A 332 3.09 31.60 -18.02
N LYS A 333 2.54 31.46 -19.23
CA LYS A 333 1.81 30.26 -19.62
C LYS A 333 2.80 29.13 -19.87
N TYR A 334 3.07 28.35 -18.82
CA TYR A 334 3.81 27.10 -18.94
C TYR A 334 3.05 26.15 -19.88
N VAL A 335 3.65 25.81 -21.02
CA VAL A 335 3.08 24.89 -22.02
C VAL A 335 4.15 23.91 -22.47
N LEU A 336 3.85 22.62 -22.35
CA LEU A 336 4.69 21.53 -22.83
C LEU A 336 4.38 21.25 -24.31
N ASN A 337 5.39 21.34 -25.17
CA ASN A 337 5.24 21.12 -26.61
C ASN A 337 5.77 19.75 -27.05
N GLN A 338 5.38 19.31 -28.25
CA GLN A 338 5.83 18.05 -28.85
C GLN A 338 7.38 17.99 -28.98
N GLU A 339 8.01 19.12 -29.29
CA GLU A 339 9.46 19.22 -29.44
C GLU A 339 10.21 18.95 -28.13
N ASP A 340 9.69 19.47 -27.01
CA ASP A 340 10.28 19.27 -25.68
C ASP A 340 10.24 17.77 -25.31
N LEU A 341 9.14 17.08 -25.64
CA LEU A 341 8.98 15.64 -25.43
C LEU A 341 9.89 14.81 -26.36
N LEU A 342 9.95 15.13 -27.64
CA LEU A 342 10.82 14.43 -28.59
C LEU A 342 12.31 14.62 -28.26
N PHE A 343 12.69 15.82 -27.80
CA PHE A 343 14.03 16.08 -27.31
C PHE A 343 14.33 15.26 -26.06
N ALA A 344 13.39 15.20 -25.10
CA ALA A 344 13.52 14.37 -23.92
C ALA A 344 13.66 12.88 -24.26
N VAL A 345 12.95 12.37 -25.29
CA VAL A 345 13.10 10.99 -25.77
C VAL A 345 14.51 10.74 -26.30
N LYS A 346 15.07 11.68 -27.07
CA LYS A 346 16.42 11.56 -27.61
C LYS A 346 17.50 11.58 -26.52
N GLU A 347 17.31 12.41 -25.48
CA GLU A 347 18.26 12.51 -24.37
C GLU A 347 18.15 11.35 -23.38
N SER A 348 16.95 10.79 -23.21
CA SER A 348 16.68 9.76 -22.20
C SER A 348 17.03 8.37 -22.77
N GLN A 349 18.08 7.75 -22.23
CA GLN A 349 18.33 6.33 -22.49
C GLN A 349 17.47 5.42 -21.59
N PRO A 350 16.89 4.33 -22.12
CA PRO A 350 16.13 3.38 -21.32
C PRO A 350 17.01 2.69 -20.28
N SER A 351 16.43 2.42 -19.11
CA SER A 351 17.12 1.80 -17.97
C SER A 351 17.79 0.45 -18.29
N LYS A 352 17.35 -0.28 -19.33
CA LYS A 352 17.97 -1.53 -19.80
C LYS A 352 19.35 -1.38 -20.44
N ASN A 353 19.68 -0.21 -21.00
CA ASN A 353 20.98 0.04 -21.65
C ASN A 353 22.03 0.61 -20.68
N ARG A 354 21.71 0.78 -19.40
CA ARG A 354 22.64 1.35 -18.40
C ARG A 354 23.83 0.45 -18.05
N SER A 355 23.89 -0.79 -18.56
CA SER A 355 24.97 -1.74 -18.27
C SER A 355 26.17 -1.69 -19.22
N SER A 356 26.21 -0.84 -20.27
CA SER A 356 27.21 -1.01 -21.35
C SER A 356 27.96 0.21 -21.90
N SER A 357 28.01 1.38 -21.26
CA SER A 357 29.02 2.40 -21.65
C SER A 357 29.35 3.39 -20.53
N LYS A 358 30.58 3.28 -19.99
CA LYS A 358 31.13 4.19 -18.97
C LYS A 358 31.77 5.47 -19.55
N SER A 359 31.78 5.67 -20.87
CA SER A 359 32.72 6.62 -21.51
C SER A 359 32.19 8.00 -21.88
N ASP A 360 30.87 8.25 -21.93
CA ASP A 360 30.36 9.59 -22.29
C ASP A 360 29.41 10.15 -21.23
N ARG A 361 29.97 10.54 -20.09
CA ARG A 361 29.25 11.24 -19.03
C ARG A 361 29.27 12.74 -19.27
N LYS A 362 28.27 13.29 -19.95
CA LYS A 362 27.81 14.66 -19.63
C LYS A 362 27.06 14.60 -18.29
N LEU A 363 27.17 15.64 -17.47
CA LEU A 363 26.55 15.67 -16.14
C LEU A 363 25.03 15.43 -16.24
N PHE A 364 24.59 14.22 -15.89
CA PHE A 364 23.19 13.83 -15.86
C PHE A 364 22.64 14.02 -14.45
N ILE A 365 21.49 14.69 -14.35
CA ILE A 365 20.62 14.56 -13.18
C ILE A 365 19.90 13.22 -13.34
N SER A 366 20.27 12.25 -12.51
CA SER A 366 19.55 10.99 -12.39
C SER A 366 18.13 11.27 -11.88
N PRO A 367 17.05 10.90 -12.58
CA PRO A 367 15.71 10.88 -11.99
C PRO A 367 15.67 9.65 -11.07
N GLY A 368 16.22 9.80 -9.86
CA GLY A 368 16.31 8.70 -8.91
C GLY A 368 17.05 8.98 -7.60
N LEU A 369 17.45 10.22 -7.27
CA LEU A 369 18.22 10.45 -6.04
C LEU A 369 17.92 11.72 -5.23
N PHE A 370 16.88 12.49 -5.56
CA PHE A 370 16.49 13.65 -4.73
C PHE A 370 15.01 13.61 -4.35
N THR A 371 14.67 12.70 -3.43
CA THR A 371 13.58 12.91 -2.47
C THR A 371 14.05 12.51 -1.09
N THR A 372 15.09 13.21 -0.61
CA THR A 372 15.39 13.46 0.80
C THR A 372 16.62 14.35 0.83
N LEU A 373 16.48 15.59 1.32
CA LEU A 373 17.22 16.16 2.47
C LEU A 373 17.19 17.70 2.45
N ALA A 374 16.93 18.24 3.65
CA ALA A 374 17.29 19.53 4.26
C ALA A 374 17.28 20.81 3.40
#